data_AF-A0A6C0IGK8-F1
#
_entry.id   AF-A0A6C0IGK8-F1
#
_cell.length_a   1.000
_cell.length_b   1.000
_cell.length_c   1.000
_cell.angle_alpha   90.00
_cell.angle_beta   90.00
_cell.angle_gamma   90.00
#
_symmetry.space_group_name_H-M   'P 1'
#
loop_
_entity.id
_entity.type
_entity.pdbx_description
1 polymer ?
#
loop_
_entity_poly.entity_id
_entity_poly.type
_entity_poly.pdbx_seq_one_letter_code
_entity_poly.pdbx_strand_id
1 'polypeptide(L)'
;MPKYTEEYIKSVYNIFQMVNKIPQTESKKTKYIALLIFKYIFNIAKNENIDLKTIEEPEYINLVPFFEYVTENNIDFFDFKNINESDIDVSKPEDVERFILSHIYYITQK
;
A
#
# COMPACT_ATOMS: atom_id res chain seq x y z
N MET A 1 -8.99 -13.14 -14.95
CA MET A 1 -8.46 -13.39 -13.59
C MET A 1 -8.53 -12.08 -12.84
N PRO A 2 -8.86 -12.08 -11.53
CA PRO A 2 -8.85 -10.85 -10.73
C PRO A 2 -7.45 -10.23 -10.79
N LYS A 3 -7.36 -8.89 -10.86
CA LYS A 3 -6.06 -8.19 -10.92
C LYS A 3 -5.30 -8.35 -9.60
N TYR A 4 -6.01 -8.56 -8.50
CA TYR A 4 -5.45 -8.66 -7.15
C TYR A 4 -5.93 -9.94 -6.45
N THR A 5 -5.03 -10.60 -5.72
CA THR A 5 -5.39 -11.76 -4.89
C THR A 5 -5.95 -11.29 -3.55
N GLU A 6 -6.79 -12.12 -2.91
CA GLU A 6 -7.29 -11.83 -1.57
C GLU A 6 -6.15 -11.70 -0.55
N GLU A 7 -5.10 -12.51 -0.69
CA GLU A 7 -3.91 -12.48 0.16
C GLU A 7 -3.11 -11.18 0.00
N TYR A 8 -2.99 -10.66 -1.22
CA TYR A 8 -2.45 -9.33 -1.46
C TYR A 8 -3.28 -8.26 -0.74
N ILE A 9 -4.61 -8.36 -0.84
CA ILE A 9 -5.51 -7.37 -0.25
C ILE A 9 -5.39 -7.36 1.27
N LYS A 10 -5.37 -8.53 1.89
CA LYS A 10 -5.12 -8.72 3.33
C LYS A 10 -3.78 -8.16 3.75
N SER A 11 -2.72 -8.48 3.02
CA SER A 11 -1.36 -8.00 3.31
C SER A 11 -1.31 -6.48 3.36
N VAL A 12 -1.80 -5.80 2.32
CA VAL A 12 -1.80 -4.32 2.26
C VAL A 12 -2.73 -3.68 3.30
N TYR A 13 -3.88 -4.29 3.58
CA TYR A 13 -4.79 -3.78 4.61
C TYR A 13 -4.19 -3.86 6.02
N ASN A 14 -3.50 -4.96 6.33
CA ASN A 14 -2.80 -5.13 7.61
C ASN A 14 -1.63 -4.15 7.75
N ILE A 15 -0.92 -3.84 6.66
CA ILE A 15 0.08 -2.75 6.63
C ILE A 15 -0.60 -1.41 6.97
N PHE A 16 -1.75 -1.09 6.36
CA PHE A 16 -2.49 0.12 6.71
C PHE A 16 -2.83 0.17 8.20
N GLN A 17 -3.34 -0.92 8.78
CA GLN A 17 -3.69 -0.97 10.20
C GLN A 17 -2.48 -0.64 11.09
N MET A 18 -1.31 -1.22 10.78
CA MET A 18 -0.06 -0.90 11.45
C MET A 18 0.34 0.58 11.31
N VAL A 19 0.35 1.12 10.09
CA VAL A 19 0.72 2.52 9.85
C VAL A 19 -0.22 3.49 10.57
N ASN A 20 -1.51 3.16 10.62
CA ASN A 20 -2.52 3.97 11.29
C ASN A 20 -2.33 4.03 12.82
N LYS A 21 -1.73 3.00 13.41
CA LYS A 21 -1.42 2.91 14.86
C LYS A 21 -0.17 3.67 15.28
N ILE A 22 0.71 4.03 14.34
CA ILE A 22 1.91 4.81 14.65
C ILE A 22 1.47 6.14 15.30
N PRO A 23 2.02 6.51 16.49
CA PRO A 23 1.63 7.71 17.21
C PRO A 23 1.61 8.94 16.30
N GLN A 24 0.41 9.44 16.08
CA GLN A 24 0.10 10.47 15.09
C GLN A 24 0.61 11.87 15.49
N THR A 25 1.30 11.96 16.63
CA THR A 25 1.94 13.16 17.18
C THR A 25 3.22 13.54 16.45
N GLU A 26 3.78 12.67 15.60
CA GLU A 26 5.11 12.90 15.02
C GLU A 26 5.15 13.42 13.58
N SER A 27 4.14 13.24 12.72
CA SER A 27 4.10 13.96 11.43
C SER A 27 2.75 13.94 10.71
N LYS A 28 2.35 15.09 10.12
CA LYS A 28 1.22 15.15 9.17
C LYS A 28 1.41 14.19 7.99
N LYS A 29 2.66 13.93 7.60
CA LYS A 29 3.03 13.05 6.48
C LYS A 29 2.56 11.61 6.71
N THR A 30 2.73 11.06 7.91
CA THR A 30 2.28 9.69 8.25
C THR A 30 0.77 9.53 8.10
N LYS A 31 -0.03 10.54 8.51
CA LYS A 31 -1.49 10.54 8.31
C LYS A 31 -1.86 10.48 6.82
N TYR A 32 -1.20 11.30 6.01
CA TYR A 32 -1.45 11.32 4.57
C TYR A 32 -1.10 9.98 3.93
N ILE A 33 0.01 9.37 4.31
CA ILE A 33 0.40 8.05 3.79
C ILE A 33 -0.61 6.97 4.22
N ALA A 34 -1.02 6.94 5.49
CA ALA A 34 -2.05 5.99 5.95
C ALA A 34 -3.36 6.14 5.15
N LEU A 35 -3.79 7.37 4.89
CA LEU A 35 -4.98 7.65 4.09
C LEU A 35 -4.82 7.21 2.63
N LEU A 36 -3.64 7.40 2.03
CA LEU A 36 -3.36 6.94 0.67
C LEU A 36 -3.44 5.42 0.56
N ILE A 37 -2.78 4.69 1.48
CA ILE A 37 -2.82 3.22 1.52
C ILE A 37 -4.27 2.75 1.73
N PHE A 38 -5.01 3.37 2.66
CA PHE A 38 -6.41 3.01 2.91
C PHE A 38 -7.29 3.21 1.67
N LYS A 39 -7.19 4.37 1.00
CA LYS A 39 -7.99 4.64 -0.22
C LYS A 39 -7.67 3.65 -1.33
N TYR A 40 -6.39 3.34 -1.52
CA TYR A 40 -5.94 2.37 -2.50
C TYR A 40 -6.55 0.99 -2.24
N ILE A 41 -6.35 0.46 -1.03
CA ILE A 41 -6.82 -0.89 -0.70
C ILE A 41 -8.34 -1.00 -0.60
N PHE A 42 -9.01 0.06 -0.13
CA PHE A 42 -10.47 0.11 -0.08
C PHE A 42 -11.09 0.04 -1.47
N ASN A 43 -10.53 0.78 -2.44
CA ASN A 43 -11.03 0.74 -3.82
C ASN A 43 -10.82 -0.64 -4.45
N ILE A 44 -9.67 -1.27 -4.21
CA ILE A 44 -9.40 -2.62 -4.69
C ILE A 44 -10.36 -3.63 -4.07
N ALA A 45 -10.48 -3.65 -2.74
CA ALA A 45 -11.36 -4.57 -2.03
C ALA A 45 -12.82 -4.43 -2.46
N LYS A 46 -13.28 -3.20 -2.71
CA LYS A 46 -14.61 -2.94 -3.26
C LYS A 46 -14.79 -3.57 -4.65
N ASN A 47 -13.81 -3.43 -5.54
CA ASN A 47 -13.88 -4.00 -6.88
C ASN A 47 -13.83 -5.53 -6.88
N GLU A 48 -13.10 -6.12 -5.94
CA GLU A 48 -12.94 -7.57 -5.78
C GLU A 48 -14.01 -8.19 -4.83
N ASN A 49 -14.98 -7.39 -4.35
CA ASN A 49 -16.05 -7.80 -3.42
C ASN A 49 -15.55 -8.41 -2.09
N ILE A 50 -14.44 -7.90 -1.56
CA ILE A 50 -13.87 -8.30 -0.28
C ILE A 50 -14.26 -7.30 0.81
N ASP A 51 -14.85 -7.77 1.91
CA ASP A 51 -15.15 -6.94 3.07
C ASP A 51 -13.90 -6.81 3.96
N LEU A 52 -13.27 -5.65 3.94
CA LEU A 52 -12.10 -5.37 4.78
C LEU A 52 -12.38 -5.52 6.29
N LYS A 53 -13.65 -5.42 6.72
CA LYS A 53 -14.02 -5.55 8.15
C LYS A 53 -13.92 -6.98 8.66
N THR A 54 -13.91 -7.98 7.77
CA THR A 54 -13.76 -9.39 8.16
C THR A 54 -12.30 -9.80 8.26
N ILE A 55 -11.36 -8.93 7.88
CA ILE A 55 -9.93 -9.19 7.99
C ILE A 55 -9.50 -8.91 9.43
N GLU A 56 -9.20 -9.98 10.15
CA GLU A 56 -8.67 -9.89 11.51
C GLU A 56 -7.23 -9.37 11.48
N GLU A 57 -6.92 -8.51 12.45
CA GLU A 57 -5.57 -7.99 12.60
C GLU A 57 -4.64 -9.12 13.07
N PRO A 58 -3.56 -9.43 12.32
CA PRO A 58 -2.67 -10.52 12.67
C PRO A 58 -1.66 -10.09 13.73
N GLU A 59 -1.08 -11.07 14.44
CA GLU A 59 0.07 -10.84 15.33
C GLU A 59 1.31 -10.37 14.54
N TYR A 60 1.51 -10.91 13.33
CA TYR A 60 2.58 -10.54 12.41
C TYR A 60 2.03 -10.30 11.01
N ILE A 61 2.52 -9.25 10.35
CA ILE A 61 2.11 -8.92 8.98
C ILE A 61 2.88 -9.80 8.00
N ASN A 62 2.16 -10.61 7.22
CA ASN A 62 2.75 -11.35 6.11
C ASN A 62 2.93 -10.43 4.90
N LEU A 63 4.19 -10.09 4.57
CA LEU A 63 4.53 -9.26 3.41
C LEU A 63 4.75 -10.04 2.12
N VAL A 64 4.76 -11.40 2.16
CA VAL A 64 5.00 -12.22 0.97
C VAL A 64 4.02 -11.89 -0.17
N PRO A 65 2.69 -11.81 0.06
CA PRO A 65 1.75 -11.50 -1.02
C PRO A 65 1.96 -10.12 -1.64
N PHE A 66 2.43 -9.14 -0.85
CA PHE A 66 2.79 -7.82 -1.35
C PHE A 66 4.00 -7.89 -2.29
N PHE A 67 5.06 -8.60 -1.90
CA PHE A 67 6.27 -8.73 -2.73
C PHE A 67 6.06 -9.59 -3.98
N GLU A 68 5.23 -10.62 -3.90
CA GLU A 68 4.80 -11.40 -5.07
C GLU A 68 4.13 -10.50 -6.09
N TYR A 69 3.14 -9.70 -5.68
CA TYR A 69 2.46 -8.76 -6.58
C TYR A 69 3.43 -7.76 -7.24
N VAL A 70 4.33 -7.17 -6.46
CA VAL A 70 5.34 -6.22 -6.97
C VAL A 70 6.24 -6.88 -8.02
N THR A 71 6.67 -8.11 -7.75
CA THR A 71 7.57 -8.87 -8.63
C THR A 71 6.87 -9.28 -9.92
N GLU A 72 5.66 -9.86 -9.82
CA GLU A 72 4.88 -10.31 -10.98
C GLU A 72 4.53 -9.15 -11.92
N ASN A 73 4.32 -7.95 -11.37
CA ASN A 73 3.99 -6.76 -12.14
C ASN A 73 5.22 -5.91 -12.53
N ASN A 74 6.44 -6.36 -12.22
CA ASN A 74 7.71 -5.64 -12.48
C ASN A 74 7.68 -4.18 -11.99
N ILE A 75 7.21 -3.97 -10.76
CA ILE A 75 7.08 -2.63 -10.18
C ILE A 75 8.40 -2.22 -9.54
N ASP A 76 9.11 -1.29 -10.15
CA ASP A 76 10.31 -0.68 -9.58
C ASP A 76 9.92 0.41 -8.57
N PHE A 77 10.35 0.32 -7.31
CA PHE A 77 10.03 1.38 -6.34
C PHE A 77 10.73 2.71 -6.64
N PHE A 78 10.08 3.81 -6.28
CA PHE A 78 10.68 5.14 -6.38
C PHE A 78 11.79 5.31 -5.34
N ASP A 79 12.93 5.86 -5.74
CA ASP A 79 13.92 6.36 -4.78
C ASP A 79 13.49 7.73 -4.25
N PHE A 80 12.86 7.75 -3.07
CA PHE A 80 12.39 8.99 -2.47
C PHE A 80 13.49 9.99 -2.11
N LYS A 81 14.78 9.62 -2.17
CA LYS A 81 15.88 10.59 -2.01
C LYS A 81 16.11 11.43 -3.27
N ASN A 82 15.82 10.87 -4.43
CA ASN A 82 16.17 11.45 -5.73
C ASN A 82 14.94 11.74 -6.63
N ILE A 83 13.73 11.46 -6.14
CA ILE A 83 12.48 11.70 -6.86
C ILE A 83 12.19 13.21 -6.99
N ASN A 84 11.63 13.60 -8.14
CA ASN A 84 11.10 14.92 -8.44
C ASN A 84 9.60 14.86 -8.73
N GLU A 85 8.90 15.99 -8.63
CA GLU A 85 7.45 16.06 -8.90
C GLU A 85 7.09 15.62 -10.33
N SER A 86 7.99 15.83 -11.30
CA SER A 86 7.81 15.39 -12.69
C SER A 86 7.88 13.88 -12.89
N ASP A 87 8.37 13.13 -11.90
CA ASP A 87 8.54 11.68 -11.99
C ASP A 87 7.24 10.91 -11.70
N ILE A 88 6.18 11.62 -11.30
CA ILE A 88 4.87 11.04 -10.99
C ILE A 88 3.81 11.74 -11.84
N ASP A 89 3.24 11.01 -12.81
CA ASP A 89 2.07 11.46 -13.53
C ASP A 89 0.79 11.02 -12.80
N VAL A 90 0.17 11.93 -12.03
CA VAL A 90 -1.06 11.63 -11.26
C VAL A 90 -2.27 11.28 -12.14
N SER A 91 -2.20 11.50 -13.46
CA SER A 91 -3.23 11.09 -14.39
C SER A 91 -3.11 9.60 -14.78
N LYS A 92 -1.96 8.96 -14.52
CA LYS A 92 -1.72 7.54 -14.77
C LYS A 92 -1.94 6.73 -13.49
N PRO A 93 -2.95 5.84 -13.45
CA PRO A 93 -3.21 5.00 -12.28
C PRO A 93 -1.99 4.17 -11.85
N GLU A 94 -1.16 3.74 -12.79
CA GLU A 94 0.04 2.93 -12.55
C GLU A 94 1.12 3.72 -11.78
N ASP A 95 1.31 5.00 -12.11
CA ASP A 95 2.26 5.86 -11.41
C ASP A 95 1.79 6.14 -9.97
N VAL A 96 0.48 6.34 -9.79
CA VAL A 96 -0.13 6.50 -8.47
C VAL A 96 0.00 5.22 -7.65
N GLU A 97 -0.27 4.06 -8.25
CA GLU A 97 -0.10 2.75 -7.62
C GLU A 97 1.36 2.55 -7.20
N ARG A 98 2.32 2.73 -8.13
CA ARG A 98 3.76 2.66 -7.86
C ARG A 98 4.19 3.58 -6.71
N PHE A 99 3.66 4.80 -6.66
CA PHE A 99 3.95 5.75 -5.59
C PHE A 99 3.50 5.25 -4.21
N ILE A 100 2.30 4.65 -4.14
CA ILE A 100 1.74 4.10 -2.90
C ILE A 100 2.51 2.84 -2.48
N LEU A 101 2.82 1.93 -3.41
CA LEU A 101 3.58 0.72 -3.11
C LEU A 101 5.01 1.03 -2.67
N SER A 102 5.63 2.07 -3.22
CA SER A 102 6.93 2.56 -2.76
C SER A 102 6.86 3.01 -1.30
N HIS A 103 5.82 3.75 -0.90
CA HIS A 103 5.62 4.12 0.51
C HIS A 103 5.46 2.91 1.43
N ILE A 104 4.69 1.90 1.00
CA ILE A 104 4.53 0.65 1.75
C ILE A 104 5.89 -0.04 1.93
N TYR A 105 6.68 -0.16 0.87
CA TYR A 105 8.02 -0.73 0.93
C TYR A 105 8.89 -0.01 1.98
N TYR A 106 9.06 1.31 1.89
CA TYR A 106 9.92 2.03 2.83
C TYR A 106 9.45 2.01 4.27
N ILE A 107 8.13 1.93 4.52
CA ILE A 107 7.60 1.87 5.88
C ILE A 107 7.84 0.49 6.50
N THR A 108 7.76 -0.57 5.71
CA THR A 108 7.91 -1.96 6.18
C THR A 108 9.37 -2.41 6.33
N GLN A 109 10.34 -1.63 5.81
CA GLN A 109 11.78 -1.89 5.97
C GLN A 109 12.40 -1.23 7.23
N LYS A 110 11.60 -0.59 8.08
CA LYS A 110 12.08 0.10 9.30
C LYS A 110 12.16 -0.83 10.51
#